data_AF-A0A090ABS6-F1
#
_entry.id   AF-A0A090ABS6-F1
#
_cell.length_a   1.000
_cell.length_b   1.000
_cell.length_c   1.000
_cell.angle_alpha   90.00
_cell.angle_beta   90.00
_cell.angle_gamma   90.00
#
_symmetry.space_group_name_H-M   'P 1'
#
loop_
_entity.id
_entity.type
_entity.pdbx_description
1 polymer ?
#
loop_
_entity_poly.entity_id
_entity_poly.type
_entity_poly.pdbx_seq_one_letter_code
_entity_poly.pdbx_strand_id
1 'polypeptide(L)' 'MKKYILIWRVHTNTPETILLAFKVQMQHKLSFWDALIMAAAIQSNANILLTEDLNHGQIVEGITIQNPFKTD' A
#
# COMPACT_ATOMS: atom_id res chain seq x y z
N MET A 1 14.00 19.14 -4.88
CA MET A 1 13.40 18.05 -4.08
C MET A 1 12.03 18.40 -3.50
N LYS A 2 11.86 19.42 -2.64
CA LYS A 2 10.56 19.77 -2.03
C LYS A 2 9.40 20.01 -3.02
N LYS A 3 9.69 20.51 -4.23
CA LYS A 3 8.68 20.83 -5.26
C LYS A 3 7.91 19.60 -5.81
N TYR A 4 8.53 18.41 -5.80
CA TYR A 4 7.93 17.21 -6.41
C TYR A 4 7.13 16.33 -5.45
N ILE A 5 7.26 16.53 -4.13
CA ILE A 5 6.54 15.72 -3.14
C ILE A 5 5.13 16.28 -2.93
N LEU A 6 4.98 17.61 -3.03
CA LEU A 6 3.71 18.30 -2.75
C LEU A 6 2.66 18.18 -3.87
N ILE A 7 3.02 17.61 -5.04
CA ILE A 7 2.03 17.36 -6.11
C ILE A 7 1.18 16.11 -5.83
N TRP A 8 1.65 15.25 -4.94
CA TRP A 8 0.96 14.01 -4.61
C TRP A 8 0.03 14.23 -3.43
N ARG A 9 -1.13 13.58 -3.49
CA ARG A 9 -2.02 13.50 -2.34
C ARG A 9 -1.36 12.61 -1.28
N VAL A 10 -1.09 13.18 -0.10
CA VAL A 10 -0.56 12.44 1.04
C VAL A 10 -1.73 11.85 1.84
N HIS A 11 -1.67 10.55 2.13
CA HIS A 11 -2.56 9.91 3.07
C HIS A 11 -1.99 10.02 4.48
N THR A 12 -2.80 10.46 5.44
CA THR A 12 -2.41 10.49 6.85
C THR A 12 -2.92 9.24 7.54
N ASN A 13 -2.01 8.48 8.17
CA ASN A 13 -2.40 7.31 8.94
C ASN A 13 -3.11 7.74 10.23
N THR A 14 -4.26 7.12 10.49
CA THR A 14 -5.06 7.32 11.70
C THR A 14 -5.05 6.04 12.54
N PRO A 15 -5.58 6.06 13.78
CA PRO A 15 -5.77 4.83 14.57
C PRO A 15 -6.55 3.75 13.80
N GLU A 16 -7.55 4.13 12.99
CA GLU A 16 -8.31 3.21 12.15
C GLU A 16 -7.43 2.58 11.06
N THR A 17 -6.47 3.34 10.49
CA THR A 17 -5.48 2.78 9.56
C THR A 17 -4.62 1.72 10.24
N ILE A 18 -4.22 1.93 11.49
CA ILE A 18 -3.42 0.96 12.27
C ILE A 18 -4.22 -0.32 12.55
N LEU A 19 -5.48 -0.18 12.95
CA LEU A 19 -6.36 -1.34 13.17
C LEU A 19 -6.57 -2.15 11.89
N LEU A 20 -6.76 -1.47 10.75
CA LEU A 20 -6.84 -2.12 9.45
C LEU A 20 -5.51 -2.79 9.07
N ALA A 21 -4.38 -2.17 9.38
CA ALA A 21 -3.05 -2.75 9.14
C ALA A 21 -2.88 -4.08 9.86
N PHE A 22 -3.27 -4.18 11.14
CA PHE A 22 -3.22 -5.47 11.86
C PHE A 22 -4.09 -6.54 11.20
N LYS A 23 -5.30 -6.19 10.74
CA LYS A 23 -6.16 -7.12 10.01
C LYS A 23 -5.48 -7.61 8.73
N VAL A 24 -4.96 -6.69 7.91
CA VAL A 24 -4.26 -7.01 6.65
C VAL A 24 -3.01 -7.85 6.91
N GLN A 25 -2.23 -7.51 7.93
CA GLN A 25 -1.03 -8.23 8.34
C GLN A 25 -1.34 -9.70 8.62
N MET A 26 -2.37 -9.97 9.41
CA MET A 26 -2.77 -11.34 9.76
C MET A 26 -3.30 -12.12 8.56
N GLN A 27 -4.12 -11.48 7.72
CA GLN A 27 -4.77 -12.13 6.58
C GLN A 27 -3.79 -12.48 5.46
N HIS A 28 -2.85 -11.59 5.18
CA HIS A 28 -1.94 -11.69 4.03
C HIS A 28 -0.50 -12.03 4.43
N LYS A 29 -0.24 -12.26 5.73
CA LYS A 29 1.08 -12.60 6.30
C LYS A 29 2.18 -11.61 5.91
N LEU A 30 1.82 -10.33 5.85
CA LEU A 30 2.75 -9.24 5.54
C LEU A 30 3.51 -8.79 6.79
N SER A 31 4.60 -8.05 6.60
CA SER A 31 5.16 -7.26 7.71
C SER A 31 4.15 -6.19 8.15
N PHE A 32 4.26 -5.70 9.38
CA PHE A 32 3.36 -4.64 9.86
C PHE A 32 3.44 -3.38 8.99
N TRP A 33 4.64 -3.00 8.54
CA TRP A 33 4.83 -1.80 7.73
C TRP A 33 4.24 -1.94 6.32
N ASP A 34 4.42 -3.10 5.68
CA ASP A 34 3.77 -3.39 4.39
C ASP A 34 2.25 -3.41 4.53
N ALA A 35 1.75 -4.01 5.62
CA ALA A 35 0.33 -4.01 5.92
C ALA A 35 -0.23 -2.61 6.20
N LEU A 36 0.56 -1.71 6.81
CA LEU A 36 0.17 -0.31 7.04
C LEU A 36 0.09 0.47 5.72
N ILE A 37 1.04 0.25 4.81
CA ILE A 37 1.01 0.82 3.45
C ILE A 37 -0.22 0.30 2.69
N MET A 38 -0.50 -1.00 2.76
CA MET A 38 -1.70 -1.60 2.18
C MET A 38 -2.97 -0.98 2.78
N ALA A 39 -3.06 -0.81 4.10
CA ALA A 39 -4.20 -0.18 4.76
C ALA A 39 -4.41 1.27 4.30
N ALA A 40 -3.34 2.04 4.16
CA ALA A 40 -3.39 3.40 3.61
C ALA A 40 -3.86 3.40 2.15
N ALA A 41 -3.40 2.45 1.32
CA ALA A 41 -3.83 2.30 -0.06
C ALA A 41 -5.33 1.96 -0.17
N ILE A 42 -5.81 1.05 0.69
CA ILE A 42 -7.24 0.67 0.79
C ILE A 42 -8.09 1.90 1.15
N GLN A 43 -7.71 2.63 2.20
CA GLN A 43 -8.44 3.84 2.62
C GLN A 43 -8.38 4.97 1.58
N SER A 44 -7.32 4.99 0.77
CA SER A 44 -7.18 5.93 -0.36
C SER A 44 -8.01 5.51 -1.59
N ASN A 45 -8.67 4.35 -1.57
CA ASN A 45 -9.33 3.72 -2.72
C ASN A 45 -8.39 3.54 -3.92
N ALA A 46 -7.11 3.20 -3.66
CA ALA A 46 -6.16 2.94 -4.73
C ALA A 46 -6.49 1.62 -5.44
N ASN A 47 -6.33 1.58 -6.77
CA ASN A 47 -6.45 0.34 -7.54
C ASN A 47 -5.13 -0.42 -7.68
N ILE A 48 -4.01 0.31 -7.57
CA ILE A 48 -2.65 -0.20 -7.75
C ILE A 48 -1.78 0.27 -6.60
N LEU A 49 -0.98 -0.62 -6.02
CA LEU A 49 0.13 -0.28 -5.13
C LEU A 49 1.46 -0.52 -5.85
N LEU A 50 2.24 0.55 -6.00
CA LEU A 50 3.60 0.45 -6.54
C LEU A 50 4.57 0.07 -5.43
N THR A 51 5.28 -1.05 -5.60
CA THR A 51 6.31 -1.51 -4.64
C THR A 51 7.23 -2.53 -5.27
N GLU A 52 8.53 -2.44 -5.00
CA GLU A 52 9.51 -3.46 -5.39
C GLU A 52 9.55 -4.69 -4.46
N ASP A 53 9.12 -4.53 -3.21
CA ASP A 53 9.32 -5.52 -2.14
C ASP A 53 8.23 -6.60 -2.12
N LEU A 54 7.03 -6.30 -2.64
CA LEU A 54 5.92 -7.24 -2.71
C LEU A 54 5.84 -7.97 -4.05
N ASN A 55 5.05 -9.04 -4.10
CA ASN A 55 4.92 -9.86 -5.29
C ASN A 55 4.16 -9.12 -6.40
N HIS A 56 4.86 -8.79 -7.48
CA HIS A 56 4.24 -8.24 -8.69
C HIS A 56 3.12 -9.14 -9.21
N GLY A 57 1.96 -8.55 -9.51
CA GLY A 57 0.75 -9.23 -9.98
C GLY A 57 -0.15 -9.78 -8.87
N GLN A 58 0.29 -9.77 -7.60
CA GLN A 58 -0.54 -10.17 -6.48
C GLN A 58 -1.69 -9.17 -6.27
N ILE A 59 -2.87 -9.70 -5.92
CA ILE A 59 -4.04 -8.90 -5.55
C ILE A 59 -4.29 -9.02 -4.04
N VAL A 60 -4.34 -7.89 -3.34
CA VAL A 60 -4.59 -7.81 -1.89
C VAL A 60 -5.72 -6.83 -1.66
N GLU A 61 -6.82 -7.28 -1.05
CA GLU A 61 -8.02 -6.46 -0.80
C GLU A 61 -8.52 -5.71 -2.06
N GLY A 62 -8.40 -6.34 -3.23
CA GLY A 62 -8.80 -5.76 -4.53
C GLY A 62 -7.78 -4.79 -5.16
N ILE A 63 -6.65 -4.53 -4.49
CA ILE A 63 -5.56 -3.69 -5.00
C ILE A 63 -4.53 -4.57 -5.69
N THR A 64 -4.11 -4.18 -6.90
CA THR A 64 -3.06 -4.88 -7.66
C THR A 64 -1.68 -4.38 -7.26
N ILE A 65 -0.79 -5.28 -6.91
CA ILE A 65 0.62 -4.95 -6.61
C ILE A 65 1.40 -4.91 -7.92
N GLN A 66 2.05 -3.78 -8.19
CA GLN A 66 2.88 -3.59 -9.38
C GLN A 66 4.30 -3.18 -9.00
N ASN A 67 5.29 -3.94 -9.46
CA ASN A 67 6.68 -3.56 -9.29
C ASN A 67 7.06 -2.61 -10.43
N PRO A 68 7.41 -1.34 -10.16
CA PRO A 68 7.65 -0.33 -11.19
C PRO A 68 8.94 -0.56 -11.99
N PHE A 69 9.80 -1.49 -11.55
CA PHE A 69 11.05 -1.84 -12.22
C PHE A 69 10.95 -3.10 -13.08
N LYS A 70 9.80 -3.79 -13.05
CA LYS A 70 9.53 -4.91 -13.97
C LYS A 70 8.86 -4.38 -15.23
N THR A 71 9.34 -4.83 -16.37
CA THR A 71 8.60 -4.78 -17.62
C THR A 71 7.73 -6.03 -17.71
N ASP A 72 6.47 -5.87 -18.13
CA ASP A 72 5.60 -6.99 -18.48
C ASP A 72 6.24 -7.92 -19.53
#